data_AF-A0ABD2XK26-F1
#
_entry.id   AF-A0ABD2XK26-F1
#
_cell.length_a   1.000
_cell.length_b   1.000
_cell.length_c   1.000
_cell.angle_alpha   90.00
_cell.angle_beta   90.00
_cell.angle_gamma   90.00
#
_symmetry.space_group_name_H-M   'P 1'
#
loop_
_entity.id
_entity.type
_entity.pdbx_description
1 polymer ?
#
loop_
_entity_poly.entity_id
_entity_poly.type
_entity_poly.pdbx_seq_one_letter_code
_entity_poly.pdbx_strand_id
1 'polypeptide(L)'
;MAFFFFAGIIEAHSDGKIASLIGVEGGHSLGNSLGVLRTFYGLGARYLTLTHACDTSWAACSVGETNSTQDTTPGLSEFGKAVVRELNRLGMLVDLSHVSTRTMHAALQTTRAPVIFSHSAARALCNSSRNVPDNVLKNLAKNGGIAMVPFYTYFITCNSTATIKDVIAHINHIRKVAGIDHVGIGAGYDGINFTPSGLEDVSKYPQLLATLLEDPTWTEDDIKKLAGLNLLRVFAKVEQVRDEWQKAAVLPVEKISPPDNSACAYGLQLSNNLGAPKSDPPFLQYRVHY
;
A
#
# COMPACT_ATOMS: atom_id res chain seq x y z
N MET A 1 8.18 23.31 5.71
CA MET A 1 6.81 23.18 5.19
C MET A 1 6.52 21.70 5.05
N ALA A 2 5.38 21.21 5.52
CA ALA A 2 5.11 19.78 5.50
C ALA A 2 4.61 19.34 4.12
N PHE A 3 5.41 18.51 3.42
CA PHE A 3 5.18 18.09 2.05
C PHE A 3 4.27 16.87 1.99
N PHE A 4 2.98 17.05 2.25
CA PHE A 4 2.05 15.93 2.29
C PHE A 4 1.39 15.58 0.95
N PHE A 5 1.62 16.36 -0.11
CA PHE A 5 0.91 16.20 -1.38
C PHE A 5 1.89 16.05 -2.53
N PHE A 6 1.42 15.58 -3.68
CA PHE A 6 2.22 15.45 -4.90
C PHE A 6 3.00 16.75 -5.22
N ALA A 7 2.35 17.92 -5.14
CA ALA A 7 2.99 19.21 -5.36
C ALA A 7 4.15 19.49 -4.38
N GLY A 8 4.03 19.02 -3.13
CA GLY A 8 5.09 19.17 -2.14
C GLY A 8 6.33 18.34 -2.43
N ILE A 9 6.18 17.18 -3.11
CA ILE A 9 7.34 16.40 -3.56
C ILE A 9 8.12 17.17 -4.62
N ILE A 10 7.41 17.80 -5.56
CA ILE A 10 8.03 18.61 -6.61
C ILE A 10 8.77 19.81 -6.00
N GLU A 11 8.14 20.53 -5.07
CA GLU A 11 8.74 21.67 -4.38
C GLU A 11 10.00 21.27 -3.59
N ALA A 12 9.93 20.18 -2.82
CA ALA A 12 11.09 19.67 -2.09
C ALA A 12 12.24 19.31 -3.04
N HIS A 13 11.93 18.68 -4.18
CA HIS A 13 12.94 18.32 -5.16
C HIS A 13 13.58 19.56 -5.82
N SER A 14 12.79 20.57 -6.21
CA SER A 14 13.33 21.82 -6.75
C SER A 14 14.22 22.58 -5.76
N ASP A 15 13.96 22.41 -4.46
CA ASP A 15 14.76 22.99 -3.38
C ASP A 15 16.03 22.18 -3.04
N GLY A 16 16.27 21.04 -3.71
CA GLY A 16 17.35 20.12 -3.35
C GLY A 16 17.15 19.42 -2.00
N LYS A 17 15.91 19.34 -1.50
CA LYS A 17 15.54 18.66 -0.26
C LYS A 17 15.00 17.26 -0.54
N ILE A 18 15.08 16.39 0.46
CA ILE A 18 14.45 15.07 0.42
C ILE A 18 13.00 15.20 0.88
N ALA A 19 12.04 14.87 0.01
CA ALA A 19 10.64 14.80 0.39
C ALA A 19 10.41 13.58 1.31
N SER A 20 9.87 13.81 2.50
CA SER A 20 9.52 12.75 3.45
C SER A 20 8.01 12.61 3.55
N LEU A 21 7.51 11.41 3.25
CA LEU A 21 6.09 11.07 3.34
C LEU A 21 5.88 9.92 4.32
N ILE A 22 4.67 9.80 4.84
CA ILE A 22 4.30 8.77 5.80
C ILE A 22 3.45 7.70 5.12
N GLY A 23 3.92 6.46 5.24
CA GLY A 23 3.19 5.25 4.93
C GLY A 23 2.78 4.50 6.18
N VAL A 24 1.56 3.99 6.21
CA VAL A 24 1.11 3.10 7.28
C VAL A 24 1.10 1.67 6.76
N GLU A 25 2.00 0.84 7.25
CA GLU A 25 2.15 -0.54 6.77
C GLU A 25 1.32 -1.51 7.62
N GLY A 26 0.08 -1.76 7.18
CA GLY A 26 -0.80 -2.78 7.74
C GLY A 26 -2.10 -2.22 8.30
N GLY A 27 -3.21 -2.74 7.78
CA GLY A 27 -4.56 -2.31 8.16
C GLY A 27 -4.97 -2.63 9.60
N HIS A 28 -4.22 -3.48 10.32
CA HIS A 28 -4.44 -3.73 11.75
C HIS A 28 -4.28 -2.44 12.58
N SER A 29 -3.47 -1.49 12.11
CA SER A 29 -3.29 -0.16 12.71
C SER A 29 -4.59 0.65 12.82
N LEU A 30 -5.60 0.33 12.01
CA LEU A 30 -6.88 1.06 12.03
C LEU A 30 -7.78 0.66 13.20
N GLY A 31 -7.51 -0.47 13.87
CA GLY A 31 -8.44 -1.02 14.87
C GLY A 31 -9.87 -1.18 14.31
N ASN A 32 -9.99 -1.55 13.03
CA ASN A 32 -11.26 -1.65 12.30
C ASN A 32 -12.12 -0.37 12.29
N SER A 33 -11.48 0.81 12.34
CA SER A 33 -12.16 2.11 12.39
C SER A 33 -11.80 3.01 11.21
N LEU A 34 -12.82 3.43 10.45
CA LEU A 34 -12.68 4.48 9.43
C LEU A 34 -12.39 5.85 10.06
N GLY A 35 -12.76 6.07 11.33
CA GLY A 35 -12.37 7.26 12.08
C GLY A 35 -10.86 7.32 12.29
N VAL A 36 -10.24 6.22 12.71
CA VAL A 36 -8.78 6.13 12.88
C VAL A 36 -8.06 6.32 11.54
N LEU A 37 -8.59 5.74 10.46
CA LEU A 37 -8.07 5.99 9.11
C LEU A 37 -8.03 7.48 8.76
N ARG A 38 -9.13 8.20 9.00
CA ARG A 38 -9.20 9.66 8.77
C ARG A 38 -8.22 10.43 9.67
N THR A 39 -8.03 9.99 10.92
CA THR A 39 -7.03 10.56 11.83
C THR A 39 -5.61 10.40 11.28
N PHE A 40 -5.22 9.20 10.81
CA PHE A 40 -3.91 9.00 10.19
C PHE A 40 -3.69 9.89 8.97
N TYR A 41 -4.71 10.03 8.11
CA TYR A 41 -4.63 10.96 6.98
C TYR A 41 -4.40 12.40 7.45
N GLY A 42 -5.13 12.85 8.48
CA GLY A 42 -4.97 14.16 9.11
C GLY A 42 -3.60 14.39 9.73
N LEU A 43 -2.96 13.33 10.24
CA LEU A 43 -1.60 13.33 10.77
C LEU A 43 -0.50 13.28 9.68
N GLY A 44 -0.88 13.15 8.40
CA GLY A 44 0.05 13.21 7.28
C GLY A 44 0.29 11.89 6.55
N ALA A 45 -0.37 10.79 6.94
CA ALA A 45 -0.27 9.53 6.20
C ALA A 45 -0.82 9.67 4.78
N ARG A 46 -0.11 9.09 3.80
CA ARG A 46 -0.45 9.20 2.37
C ARG A 46 -0.56 7.89 1.62
N TYR A 47 -0.12 6.78 2.21
CA TYR A 47 -0.54 5.46 1.77
C TYR A 47 -0.87 4.54 2.94
N LEU A 48 -1.75 3.57 2.71
CA LEU A 48 -2.04 2.47 3.64
C LEU A 48 -1.82 1.15 2.93
N THR A 49 -0.90 0.33 3.46
CA THR A 49 -0.76 -1.08 3.07
C THR A 49 -1.90 -1.85 3.74
N LEU A 50 -2.78 -2.48 2.95
CA LEU A 50 -4.03 -3.04 3.48
C LEU A 50 -3.81 -4.13 4.53
N THR A 51 -2.72 -4.89 4.42
CA THR A 51 -2.28 -5.88 5.41
C THR A 51 -0.78 -5.77 5.62
N HIS A 52 -0.26 -6.43 6.65
CA HIS A 52 1.17 -6.74 6.74
C HIS A 52 1.31 -8.28 6.59
N ALA A 53 2.19 -8.93 7.36
CA ALA A 53 2.33 -10.39 7.41
C ALA A 53 1.18 -11.13 8.16
N CYS A 54 0.04 -10.47 8.36
CA CYS A 54 -1.14 -11.02 9.03
C CYS A 54 -2.43 -10.50 8.37
N ASP A 55 -3.46 -11.35 8.41
CA ASP A 55 -4.82 -10.97 8.02
C ASP A 55 -5.35 -9.90 8.97
N THR A 56 -6.20 -9.03 8.43
CA THR A 56 -7.13 -8.23 9.22
C THR A 56 -8.50 -8.91 9.17
N SER A 57 -9.48 -8.45 9.96
CA SER A 57 -10.86 -8.94 9.84
C SER A 57 -11.52 -8.61 8.49
N TRP A 58 -10.87 -7.81 7.63
CA TRP A 58 -11.45 -7.28 6.41
C TRP A 58 -10.58 -7.40 5.16
N ALA A 59 -9.34 -7.86 5.28
CA ALA A 59 -8.41 -8.11 4.17
C ALA A 59 -7.45 -9.26 4.49
N ALA A 60 -7.25 -10.14 3.51
CA ALA A 60 -6.34 -11.28 3.63
C ALA A 60 -4.91 -10.95 3.14
N CYS A 61 -3.89 -11.31 3.92
CA CYS A 61 -2.47 -11.17 3.62
C CYS A 61 -1.93 -12.33 2.78
N SER A 62 -0.73 -12.15 2.22
CA SER A 62 -0.06 -13.15 1.37
C SER A 62 0.54 -14.33 2.13
N VAL A 63 0.69 -14.21 3.46
CA VAL A 63 1.31 -15.26 4.27
C VAL A 63 0.35 -16.43 4.38
N GLY A 64 0.83 -17.64 4.08
CA GLY A 64 -0.02 -18.83 4.06
C GLY A 64 -0.94 -18.93 2.83
N GLU A 65 -0.85 -18.01 1.86
CA GLU A 65 -1.57 -18.14 0.59
C GLU A 65 -1.10 -19.42 -0.13
N THR A 66 -2.04 -20.33 -0.35
CA THR A 66 -1.83 -21.55 -1.15
C THR A 66 -2.36 -21.32 -2.55
N ASN A 67 -1.82 -22.01 -3.55
CA ASN A 67 -2.37 -22.02 -4.91
C ASN A 67 -3.68 -22.83 -5.02
N SER A 68 -4.37 -23.08 -3.91
CA SER A 68 -5.59 -23.89 -3.89
C SER A 68 -6.73 -23.13 -4.57
N THR A 69 -7.26 -23.69 -5.65
CA THR A 69 -8.43 -23.17 -6.35
C THR A 69 -9.74 -23.37 -5.58
N GLN A 70 -9.68 -23.94 -4.37
CA GLN A 70 -10.84 -24.22 -3.52
C GLN A 70 -11.09 -23.14 -2.45
N ASP A 71 -10.14 -22.23 -2.21
CA ASP A 71 -10.34 -21.14 -1.25
C ASP A 71 -11.25 -20.06 -1.85
N THR A 72 -12.53 -20.13 -1.49
CA THR A 72 -13.57 -19.19 -1.94
C THR A 72 -13.68 -17.95 -1.05
N THR A 73 -12.84 -17.83 -0.03
CA THR A 73 -12.91 -16.70 0.90
C THR A 73 -12.55 -15.41 0.16
N PRO A 74 -13.39 -14.36 0.24
CA PRO A 74 -13.14 -13.12 -0.47
C PRO A 74 -11.88 -12.43 0.06
N GLY A 75 -11.07 -11.85 -0.83
CA GLY A 75 -9.86 -11.12 -0.43
C GLY A 75 -10.16 -9.85 0.37
N LEU A 76 -11.30 -9.20 0.11
CA LEU A 76 -11.82 -8.08 0.90
C LEU A 76 -13.24 -8.36 1.35
N SER A 77 -13.53 -8.11 2.62
CA SER A 77 -14.91 -8.05 3.12
C SER A 77 -15.63 -6.79 2.63
N GLU A 78 -16.93 -6.67 2.89
CA GLU A 78 -17.66 -5.42 2.59
C GLU A 78 -17.13 -4.22 3.38
N PHE A 79 -16.62 -4.43 4.59
CA PHE A 79 -15.89 -3.39 5.33
C PHE A 79 -14.55 -3.07 4.66
N GLY A 80 -13.81 -4.07 4.17
CA GLY A 80 -12.56 -3.85 3.44
C GLY A 80 -12.76 -3.05 2.15
N LYS A 81 -13.86 -3.31 1.42
CA LYS A 81 -14.26 -2.49 0.27
C LYS A 81 -14.59 -1.05 0.66
N ALA A 82 -15.21 -0.86 1.83
CA ALA A 82 -15.47 0.47 2.40
C ALA A 82 -14.16 1.20 2.75
N VAL A 83 -13.16 0.50 3.32
CA VAL A 83 -11.81 1.06 3.57
C VAL A 83 -11.18 1.55 2.26
N VAL A 84 -11.18 0.72 1.20
CA VAL A 84 -10.64 1.11 -0.12
C VAL A 84 -11.34 2.36 -0.68
N ARG A 85 -12.67 2.45 -0.56
CA ARG A 85 -13.43 3.63 -1.01
C ARG A 85 -13.12 4.87 -0.18
N GLU A 86 -12.95 4.73 1.13
CA GLU A 86 -12.59 5.86 1.98
C GLU A 86 -11.15 6.35 1.68
N LEU A 87 -10.21 5.45 1.38
CA LEU A 87 -8.88 5.83 0.88
C LEU A 87 -8.98 6.64 -0.42
N ASN A 88 -9.81 6.22 -1.38
CA ASN A 88 -10.05 7.00 -2.61
C ASN A 88 -10.66 8.37 -2.32
N ARG A 89 -11.65 8.46 -1.41
CA ARG A 89 -12.29 9.72 -1.02
C ARG A 89 -11.32 10.68 -0.36
N LEU A 90 -10.37 10.17 0.43
CA LEU A 90 -9.34 10.97 1.10
C LEU A 90 -8.21 11.39 0.14
N GLY A 91 -8.02 10.70 -0.98
CA GLY A 91 -6.81 10.84 -1.81
C GLY A 91 -5.59 10.23 -1.13
N MET A 92 -5.79 9.12 -0.43
CA MET A 92 -4.73 8.30 0.16
C MET A 92 -4.47 7.10 -0.75
N LEU A 93 -3.20 6.84 -1.07
CA LEU A 93 -2.78 5.74 -1.92
C LEU A 93 -3.17 4.39 -1.28
N VAL A 94 -3.79 3.52 -2.09
CA VAL A 94 -4.08 2.14 -1.70
C VAL A 94 -2.86 1.31 -2.02
N ASP A 95 -2.20 0.74 -1.01
CA ASP A 95 -1.02 -0.10 -1.18
C ASP A 95 -1.35 -1.59 -1.02
N LEU A 96 -0.97 -2.37 -2.03
CA LEU A 96 -1.24 -3.79 -2.17
C LEU A 96 -0.02 -4.67 -1.91
N SER A 97 1.10 -4.10 -1.45
CA SER A 97 2.15 -4.93 -0.85
C SER A 97 1.61 -5.71 0.35
N HIS A 98 2.17 -6.89 0.64
CA HIS A 98 1.75 -7.85 1.67
C HIS A 98 0.38 -8.53 1.51
N VAL A 99 -0.49 -8.07 0.61
CA VAL A 99 -1.82 -8.66 0.48
C VAL A 99 -1.81 -9.97 -0.32
N SER A 100 -2.79 -10.84 -0.09
CA SER A 100 -2.99 -12.04 -0.92
C SER A 100 -3.38 -11.68 -2.36
N THR A 101 -3.16 -12.59 -3.31
CA THR A 101 -3.55 -12.43 -4.72
C THR A 101 -5.05 -12.14 -4.85
N ARG A 102 -5.90 -12.79 -4.05
CA ARG A 102 -7.34 -12.51 -4.00
C ARG A 102 -7.65 -11.08 -3.53
N THR A 103 -6.90 -10.56 -2.55
CA THR A 103 -7.04 -9.17 -2.08
C THR A 103 -6.57 -8.19 -3.15
N MET A 104 -5.49 -8.50 -3.89
CA MET A 104 -5.04 -7.68 -5.02
C MET A 104 -6.16 -7.51 -6.05
N HIS A 105 -6.81 -8.62 -6.45
CA HIS A 105 -7.93 -8.59 -7.39
C HIS A 105 -9.14 -7.83 -6.84
N ALA A 106 -9.53 -8.10 -5.58
CA ALA A 106 -10.67 -7.43 -4.96
C ALA A 106 -10.46 -5.91 -4.82
N ALA A 107 -9.25 -5.48 -4.46
CA ALA A 107 -8.90 -4.06 -4.34
C ALA A 107 -8.89 -3.38 -5.72
N LEU A 108 -8.27 -3.99 -6.74
CA LEU A 108 -8.27 -3.48 -8.12
C LEU A 108 -9.67 -3.36 -8.72
N GLN A 109 -10.60 -4.24 -8.36
CA GLN A 109 -12.01 -4.15 -8.76
C GLN A 109 -12.79 -3.08 -7.99
N THR A 110 -12.38 -2.75 -6.77
CA THR A 110 -13.11 -1.83 -5.88
C THR A 110 -12.65 -0.39 -6.03
N THR A 111 -11.35 -0.18 -6.21
CA THR A 111 -10.72 1.14 -6.25
C THR A 111 -11.19 1.97 -7.45
N ARG A 112 -11.25 3.28 -7.26
CA ARG A 112 -11.51 4.28 -8.31
C ARG A 112 -10.26 5.05 -8.71
N ALA A 113 -9.25 5.05 -7.85
CA ALA A 113 -7.95 5.65 -8.14
C ALA A 113 -6.90 4.57 -8.45
N PRO A 114 -5.78 4.95 -9.10
CA PRO A 114 -4.63 4.07 -9.24
C PRO A 114 -4.10 3.55 -7.89
N VAL A 115 -3.69 2.29 -7.85
CA VAL A 115 -3.10 1.65 -6.66
C VAL A 115 -1.57 1.57 -6.78
N ILE A 116 -0.91 1.29 -5.66
CA ILE A 116 0.52 1.00 -5.62
C ILE A 116 0.77 -0.42 -5.10
N PHE A 117 1.90 -1.00 -5.50
CA PHE A 117 2.63 -1.95 -4.68
C PHE A 117 3.91 -1.24 -4.25
N SER A 118 4.00 -0.83 -2.99
CA SER A 118 5.12 -0.03 -2.47
C SER A 118 6.44 -0.79 -2.43
N HIS A 119 6.40 -2.12 -2.27
CA HIS A 119 7.57 -3.01 -2.28
C HIS A 119 7.15 -4.46 -2.65
N SER A 120 6.98 -4.75 -3.94
CA SER A 120 6.70 -6.12 -4.43
C SER A 120 7.32 -6.39 -5.80
N ALA A 121 7.99 -7.54 -5.95
CA ALA A 121 8.66 -7.92 -7.18
C ALA A 121 7.73 -8.76 -8.09
N ALA A 122 8.25 -9.21 -9.23
CA ALA A 122 7.52 -10.05 -10.18
C ALA A 122 7.50 -11.54 -9.80
N ARG A 123 6.32 -12.14 -9.69
CA ARG A 123 6.17 -13.56 -9.27
C ARG A 123 6.66 -14.56 -10.30
N ALA A 124 6.69 -14.17 -11.58
CA ALA A 124 7.18 -15.00 -12.67
C ALA A 124 8.68 -15.32 -12.56
N LEU A 125 9.47 -14.45 -11.92
CA LEU A 125 10.92 -14.66 -11.75
C LEU A 125 11.26 -15.30 -10.39
N CYS A 126 10.53 -14.93 -9.35
CA CYS A 126 10.61 -15.57 -8.03
C CYS A 126 9.20 -15.83 -7.51
N ASN A 127 8.85 -17.13 -7.41
CA ASN A 127 7.54 -17.60 -6.98
C ASN A 127 7.34 -17.50 -5.45
N SER A 128 7.42 -16.28 -4.93
CA SER A 128 7.02 -15.91 -3.58
C SER A 128 5.58 -15.39 -3.59
N SER A 129 4.78 -15.71 -2.57
CA SER A 129 3.44 -15.11 -2.42
C SER A 129 3.50 -13.59 -2.18
N ARG A 130 4.67 -13.05 -1.82
CA ARG A 130 4.91 -11.60 -1.70
C ARG A 130 5.06 -10.90 -3.05
N ASN A 131 5.26 -11.64 -4.14
CA ASN A 131 5.45 -11.09 -5.47
C ASN A 131 4.16 -11.07 -6.28
N VAL A 132 4.07 -10.12 -7.21
CA VAL A 132 2.88 -9.84 -8.00
C VAL A 132 2.81 -10.77 -9.22
N PRO A 133 1.73 -11.54 -9.41
CA PRO A 133 1.57 -12.37 -10.60
C PRO A 133 1.21 -11.53 -11.85
N ASP A 134 1.55 -12.05 -13.04
CA ASP A 134 1.40 -11.31 -14.31
C ASP A 134 -0.05 -10.90 -14.63
N ASN A 135 -1.05 -11.70 -14.24
CA ASN A 135 -2.45 -11.33 -14.42
C ASN A 135 -2.83 -10.09 -13.57
N VAL A 136 -2.24 -9.94 -12.39
CA VAL A 136 -2.41 -8.76 -11.53
C VAL A 136 -1.64 -7.58 -12.12
N LEU A 137 -0.40 -7.76 -12.62
CA LEU A 137 0.36 -6.70 -13.30
C LEU A 137 -0.38 -6.13 -14.53
N LYS A 138 -1.04 -6.99 -15.32
CA LYS A 138 -1.88 -6.54 -16.45
C LYS A 138 -3.09 -5.72 -15.98
N ASN A 139 -3.70 -6.08 -14.86
CA ASN A 139 -4.82 -5.32 -14.29
C ASN A 139 -4.34 -4.01 -13.65
N LEU A 140 -3.16 -4.00 -13.06
CA LEU A 140 -2.50 -2.81 -12.52
C LEU A 140 -2.28 -1.77 -13.63
N ALA A 141 -1.82 -2.20 -14.81
CA ALA A 141 -1.67 -1.35 -15.98
C ALA A 141 -3.01 -0.70 -16.40
N LYS A 142 -4.08 -1.50 -16.50
CA LYS A 142 -5.44 -0.99 -16.79
C LYS A 142 -5.96 -0.02 -15.74
N ASN A 143 -5.65 -0.24 -14.47
CA ASN A 143 -6.00 0.64 -13.37
C ASN A 143 -5.18 1.96 -13.38
N GLY A 144 -4.03 1.97 -14.04
CA GLY A 144 -3.13 3.12 -14.04
C GLY A 144 -2.13 3.11 -12.88
N GLY A 145 -2.03 2.03 -12.10
CA GLY A 145 -1.19 1.94 -10.90
C GLY A 145 0.30 1.75 -11.15
N ILE A 146 1.08 1.43 -10.11
CA ILE A 146 2.53 1.22 -10.18
C ILE A 146 2.97 0.08 -9.27
N ALA A 147 3.93 -0.73 -9.72
CA ALA A 147 4.62 -1.73 -8.90
C ALA A 147 6.07 -1.29 -8.65
N MET A 148 6.43 -1.11 -7.38
CA MET A 148 7.73 -0.63 -6.95
C MET A 148 8.58 -1.82 -6.48
N VAL A 149 9.70 -2.06 -7.16
CA VAL A 149 10.51 -3.26 -6.99
C VAL A 149 11.34 -3.19 -5.70
N PRO A 150 11.25 -4.19 -4.81
CA PRO A 150 12.03 -4.25 -3.58
C PRO A 150 13.41 -4.83 -3.82
N PHE A 151 14.32 -4.62 -2.87
CA PHE A 151 15.67 -5.18 -2.90
C PHE A 151 15.83 -6.26 -1.82
N TYR A 152 14.77 -6.97 -1.45
CA TYR A 152 14.90 -8.11 -0.55
C TYR A 152 15.33 -9.35 -1.32
N THR A 153 16.51 -9.89 -1.01
CA THR A 153 17.12 -11.02 -1.72
C THR A 153 16.16 -12.20 -1.96
N TYR A 154 15.41 -12.60 -0.92
CA TYR A 154 14.45 -13.71 -1.02
C TYR A 154 13.22 -13.42 -1.89
N PHE A 155 12.92 -12.16 -2.18
CA PHE A 155 11.85 -11.79 -3.12
C PHE A 155 12.37 -11.59 -4.54
N ILE A 156 13.69 -11.49 -4.72
CA ILE A 156 14.34 -11.33 -6.02
C ILE A 156 14.70 -12.69 -6.62
N THR A 157 15.45 -13.53 -5.91
CA THR A 157 15.91 -14.81 -6.46
C THR A 157 15.21 -16.02 -5.86
N CYS A 158 14.35 -15.83 -4.86
CA CYS A 158 13.80 -16.92 -4.05
C CYS A 158 14.92 -17.79 -3.42
N ASN A 159 16.09 -17.19 -3.22
CA ASN A 159 17.29 -17.83 -2.69
C ASN A 159 17.99 -16.87 -1.71
N SER A 160 19.10 -17.31 -1.11
CA SER A 160 19.89 -16.55 -0.14
C SER A 160 20.85 -15.54 -0.77
N THR A 161 20.99 -15.52 -2.10
CA THR A 161 21.87 -14.59 -2.84
C THR A 161 21.15 -13.94 -4.01
N ALA A 162 21.44 -12.66 -4.24
CA ALA A 162 20.93 -11.86 -5.36
C ALA A 162 21.97 -10.80 -5.75
N THR A 163 21.85 -10.26 -6.95
CA THR A 163 22.69 -9.19 -7.50
C THR A 163 21.83 -8.05 -8.05
N ILE A 164 22.46 -6.91 -8.33
CA ILE A 164 21.82 -5.79 -9.04
C ILE A 164 21.16 -6.22 -10.37
N LYS A 165 21.74 -7.19 -11.08
CA LYS A 165 21.19 -7.70 -12.34
C LYS A 165 19.88 -8.44 -12.16
N ASP A 166 19.72 -9.15 -11.04
CA ASP A 166 18.47 -9.84 -10.71
C ASP A 166 17.34 -8.84 -10.41
N VAL A 167 17.66 -7.74 -9.72
CA VAL A 167 16.71 -6.63 -9.52
C VAL A 167 16.30 -6.00 -10.85
N ILE A 168 17.27 -5.73 -11.74
CA ILE A 168 17.00 -5.23 -13.09
C ILE A 168 16.11 -6.20 -13.88
N ALA A 169 16.28 -7.51 -13.73
CA ALA A 169 15.42 -8.50 -14.38
C ALA A 169 13.95 -8.35 -13.94
N HIS A 170 13.68 -8.10 -12.65
CA HIS A 170 12.32 -7.81 -12.17
C HIS A 170 11.77 -6.49 -12.72
N ILE A 171 12.57 -5.43 -12.73
CA ILE A 171 12.18 -4.13 -13.32
C ILE A 171 11.79 -4.33 -14.79
N ASN A 172 12.63 -5.02 -15.57
CA ASN A 172 12.40 -5.31 -16.98
C ASN A 172 11.18 -6.20 -17.20
N HIS A 173 10.94 -7.20 -16.35
CA HIS A 173 9.75 -8.05 -16.45
C HIS A 173 8.46 -7.25 -16.19
N ILE A 174 8.43 -6.42 -15.15
CA ILE A 174 7.27 -5.57 -14.87
C ILE A 174 7.07 -4.56 -16.00
N ARG A 175 8.13 -3.91 -16.48
CA ARG A 175 8.09 -3.03 -17.67
C ARG A 175 7.49 -3.75 -18.88
N LYS A 176 7.87 -5.01 -19.12
CA LYS A 176 7.35 -5.81 -20.24
C LYS A 176 5.87 -6.16 -20.09
N VAL A 177 5.41 -6.49 -18.88
CA VAL A 177 4.04 -6.97 -18.65
C VAL A 177 3.04 -5.82 -18.44
N ALA A 178 3.42 -4.82 -17.66
CA ALA A 178 2.56 -3.71 -17.27
C ALA A 178 2.84 -2.43 -18.08
N GLY A 179 4.05 -2.23 -18.60
CA GLY A 179 4.48 -1.03 -19.31
C GLY A 179 5.40 -0.14 -18.47
N ILE A 180 6.15 0.76 -19.13
CA ILE A 180 7.14 1.62 -18.47
C ILE A 180 6.52 2.57 -17.45
N ASP A 181 5.26 2.98 -17.62
CA ASP A 181 4.59 3.91 -16.71
C ASP A 181 4.12 3.26 -15.39
N HIS A 182 4.36 1.94 -15.23
CA HIS A 182 3.82 1.11 -14.16
C HIS A 182 4.89 0.41 -13.32
N VAL A 183 6.16 0.79 -13.46
CA VAL A 183 7.28 0.28 -12.68
C VAL A 183 7.97 1.40 -11.89
N GLY A 184 8.38 1.10 -10.67
CA GLY A 184 9.11 2.00 -9.79
C GLY A 184 10.11 1.24 -8.91
N ILE A 185 10.71 1.95 -7.94
CA ILE A 185 11.68 1.38 -6.99
C ILE A 185 11.15 1.54 -5.57
N GLY A 186 11.13 0.44 -4.82
CA GLY A 186 10.59 0.35 -3.47
C GLY A 186 11.46 -0.55 -2.61
N ALA A 187 12.73 -0.17 -2.45
CA ALA A 187 13.83 -1.04 -2.01
C ALA A 187 13.55 -1.82 -0.71
N GLY A 188 12.80 -1.23 0.23
CA GLY A 188 12.53 -1.84 1.54
C GLY A 188 13.72 -1.83 2.50
N TYR A 189 14.72 -0.97 2.28
CA TYR A 189 15.84 -0.77 3.21
C TYR A 189 15.37 -0.53 4.64
N ASP A 190 16.18 -0.94 5.60
CA ASP A 190 15.91 -0.93 7.05
C ASP A 190 14.71 -1.77 7.52
N GLY A 191 13.92 -2.34 6.60
CA GLY A 191 12.89 -3.36 6.86
C GLY A 191 13.30 -4.78 6.46
N ILE A 192 14.50 -4.94 5.88
CA ILE A 192 15.00 -6.20 5.31
C ILE A 192 16.39 -6.54 5.84
N ASN A 193 16.69 -7.83 5.96
CA ASN A 193 17.96 -8.30 6.53
C ASN A 193 18.97 -8.79 5.47
N PHE A 194 18.57 -8.87 4.20
CA PHE A 194 19.41 -9.36 3.11
C PHE A 194 19.18 -8.54 1.84
N THR A 195 20.23 -7.89 1.36
CA THR A 195 20.22 -7.06 0.15
C THR A 195 21.04 -7.73 -0.97
N PRO A 196 20.70 -7.49 -2.25
CA PRO A 196 21.49 -7.89 -3.39
C PRO A 196 22.89 -7.26 -3.38
N SER A 197 23.88 -7.99 -3.87
CA SER A 197 25.21 -7.43 -4.10
C SER A 197 25.16 -6.32 -5.15
N GLY A 198 25.79 -5.18 -4.83
CA GLY A 198 25.72 -3.93 -5.59
C GLY A 198 24.57 -3.00 -5.17
N LEU A 199 23.72 -3.42 -4.23
CA LEU A 199 22.58 -2.68 -3.69
C LEU A 199 22.52 -2.75 -2.16
N GLU A 200 23.68 -2.65 -1.51
CA GLU A 200 23.81 -2.86 -0.06
C GLU A 200 23.02 -1.84 0.77
N ASP A 201 22.92 -0.59 0.31
CA ASP A 201 22.33 0.53 1.03
C ASP A 201 21.77 1.63 0.10
N VAL A 202 21.14 2.64 0.70
CA VAL A 202 20.49 3.76 -0.01
C VAL A 202 21.45 4.60 -0.89
N SER A 203 22.78 4.49 -0.73
CA SER A 203 23.74 5.18 -1.60
C SER A 203 23.87 4.52 -2.98
N LYS A 204 23.30 3.32 -3.19
CA LYS A 204 23.51 2.51 -4.40
C LYS A 204 22.53 2.78 -5.54
N TYR A 205 21.51 3.62 -5.36
CA TYR A 205 20.57 3.95 -6.44
C TYR A 205 21.26 4.47 -7.73
N PRO A 206 22.29 5.35 -7.69
CA PRO A 206 22.99 5.76 -8.90
C PRO A 206 23.61 4.60 -9.68
N GLN A 207 24.13 3.58 -8.98
CA GLN A 207 24.68 2.38 -9.63
C GLN A 207 23.59 1.60 -10.37
N LEU A 208 22.40 1.45 -9.78
CA LEU A 208 21.27 0.81 -10.44
C LEU A 208 20.85 1.52 -11.72
N LEU A 209 20.71 2.85 -11.66
CA LEU A 209 20.31 3.64 -12.82
C LEU A 209 21.39 3.63 -13.91
N ALA A 210 22.67 3.69 -13.53
CA ALA A 210 23.79 3.58 -14.47
C ALA A 210 23.81 2.21 -15.15
N THR A 211 23.63 1.12 -14.40
CA THR A 211 23.60 -0.24 -14.98
C THR A 211 22.38 -0.46 -15.87
N LEU A 212 21.23 0.17 -15.59
CA LEU A 212 20.09 0.16 -16.51
C LEU A 212 20.40 0.88 -17.84
N LEU A 213 21.13 1.98 -17.80
CA LEU A 213 21.53 2.75 -18.99
C LEU A 213 22.57 2.05 -19.86
N GLU A 214 23.23 0.99 -19.36
CA GLU A 214 24.08 0.13 -20.20
C GLU A 214 23.25 -0.66 -21.23
N ASP A 215 21.96 -0.88 -20.97
CA ASP A 215 21.03 -1.50 -21.92
C ASP A 215 20.46 -0.42 -22.86
N PRO A 216 20.71 -0.51 -24.19
CA PRO A 216 20.27 0.50 -25.16
C PRO A 216 18.75 0.62 -25.29
N THR A 217 17.98 -0.29 -24.69
CA THR A 217 16.52 -0.20 -24.63
C THR A 217 16.01 0.73 -23.53
N TRP A 218 16.89 1.25 -22.65
CA TRP A 218 16.54 2.24 -21.63
C TRP A 218 16.96 3.64 -22.07
N THR A 219 15.99 4.54 -22.11
CA THR A 219 16.24 5.97 -22.36
C THR A 219 16.35 6.74 -21.05
N GLU A 220 16.96 7.93 -21.07
CA GLU A 220 16.97 8.81 -19.89
C GLU A 220 15.56 9.14 -19.38
N ASP A 221 14.58 9.25 -20.28
CA ASP A 221 13.19 9.51 -19.90
C ASP A 221 12.54 8.30 -19.22
N ASP A 222 12.85 7.08 -19.65
CA ASP A 222 12.45 5.86 -18.96
C ASP A 222 13.06 5.78 -17.55
N ILE A 223 14.32 6.19 -17.41
CA ILE A 223 15.00 6.26 -16.11
C ILE A 223 14.34 7.29 -15.19
N LYS A 224 13.99 8.49 -15.67
CA LYS A 224 13.24 9.49 -14.88
C LYS A 224 11.88 8.95 -14.44
N LYS A 225 11.19 8.22 -15.32
CA LYS A 225 9.92 7.52 -15.00
C LYS A 225 10.09 6.53 -13.87
N LEU A 226 11.05 5.62 -13.99
CA LEU A 226 11.37 4.62 -12.97
C LEU A 226 11.78 5.27 -11.63
N ALA A 227 12.62 6.31 -11.68
CA ALA A 227 13.19 6.96 -10.50
C ALA A 227 12.14 7.74 -9.69
N GLY A 228 11.07 8.25 -10.31
CA GLY A 228 10.04 8.94 -9.55
C GLY A 228 8.84 9.48 -10.34
N LEU A 229 8.97 9.77 -11.65
CA LEU A 229 7.85 10.39 -12.38
C LEU A 229 6.61 9.48 -12.45
N ASN A 230 6.78 8.15 -12.41
CA ASN A 230 5.65 7.22 -12.35
C ASN A 230 4.89 7.28 -11.02
N LEU A 231 5.60 7.36 -9.90
CA LEU A 231 4.97 7.52 -8.58
C LEU A 231 4.24 8.85 -8.51
N LEU A 232 4.88 9.92 -8.99
CA LEU A 232 4.31 11.25 -9.08
C LEU A 232 3.02 11.29 -9.92
N ARG A 233 3.00 10.62 -11.08
CA ARG A 233 1.80 10.45 -11.93
C ARG A 233 0.67 9.77 -11.16
N VAL A 234 0.97 8.66 -10.49
CA VAL A 234 -0.01 7.90 -9.71
C VAL A 234 -0.57 8.74 -8.57
N PHE A 235 0.29 9.43 -7.83
CA PHE A 235 -0.11 10.24 -6.69
C PHE A 235 -0.98 11.44 -7.11
N ALA A 236 -0.60 12.14 -8.18
CA ALA A 236 -1.41 13.21 -8.76
C ALA A 236 -2.81 12.71 -9.17
N LYS A 237 -2.90 11.51 -9.75
CA LYS A 237 -4.19 10.93 -10.15
C LYS A 237 -5.06 10.53 -8.95
N VAL A 238 -4.45 10.07 -7.86
CA VAL A 238 -5.16 9.79 -6.59
C VAL A 238 -5.74 11.07 -5.99
N GLU A 239 -4.97 12.17 -5.98
CA GLU A 239 -5.47 13.48 -5.53
C GLU A 239 -6.56 14.03 -6.45
N GLN A 240 -6.44 13.81 -7.76
CA GLN A 240 -7.50 14.18 -8.71
C GLN A 240 -8.84 13.48 -8.38
N VAL A 241 -8.81 12.17 -8.06
CA VAL A 241 -10.03 11.44 -7.67
C VAL A 241 -10.64 12.01 -6.39
N ARG A 242 -9.82 12.36 -5.39
CA ARG A 242 -10.27 13.06 -4.17
C ARG A 242 -11.00 14.36 -4.53
N ASP A 243 -10.40 15.19 -5.38
CA ASP A 243 -10.95 16.50 -5.73
C ASP A 243 -12.25 16.37 -6.54
N GLU A 244 -12.33 15.40 -7.44
CA GLU A 244 -13.57 15.06 -8.18
C GLU A 244 -14.68 14.62 -7.22
N TRP A 245 -14.36 13.78 -6.24
CA TRP A 245 -15.34 13.30 -5.25
C TRP A 245 -15.76 14.38 -4.26
N GLN A 246 -14.85 15.28 -3.90
CA GLN A 246 -15.18 16.46 -3.10
C GLN A 246 -16.15 17.37 -3.85
N LYS A 247 -15.90 17.65 -5.14
CA LYS A 247 -16.81 18.44 -6.00
C LYS A 247 -18.18 17.78 -6.14
N ALA A 248 -18.21 16.44 -6.22
CA ALA A 248 -19.45 15.66 -6.26
C ALA A 248 -20.12 15.48 -4.89
N ALA A 249 -19.61 16.11 -3.83
CA ALA A 249 -20.13 16.02 -2.46
C ALA A 249 -20.26 14.57 -1.94
N VAL A 250 -19.34 13.68 -2.32
CA VAL A 250 -19.29 12.30 -1.80
C VAL A 250 -19.01 12.34 -0.30
N LEU A 251 -19.96 11.85 0.49
CA LEU A 251 -19.87 11.83 1.96
C LEU A 251 -18.84 10.79 2.46
N PRO A 252 -18.30 10.98 3.68
CA PRO A 252 -17.51 9.96 4.35
C PRO A 252 -18.23 8.61 4.41
N VAL A 253 -17.46 7.53 4.21
CA VAL A 253 -18.01 6.18 4.34
C VAL A 253 -18.24 5.89 5.83
N GLU A 254 -19.47 5.55 6.19
CA GLU A 254 -19.89 5.27 7.59
C GLU A 254 -20.23 3.78 7.79
N LYS A 255 -19.38 2.90 7.24
CA LYS A 255 -19.53 1.46 7.44
C LYS A 255 -18.86 1.06 8.76
N ILE A 256 -19.57 0.31 9.59
CA ILE A 256 -19.05 -0.27 10.83
C ILE A 256 -18.53 -1.68 10.52
N SER A 257 -17.32 -1.99 10.99
CA SER A 257 -16.78 -3.36 10.94
C SER A 257 -17.62 -4.28 11.83
N PRO A 258 -17.76 -5.57 11.50
CA PRO A 258 -18.29 -6.55 12.44
C PRO A 258 -17.59 -6.45 13.80
N PRO A 259 -18.30 -6.72 14.92
CA PRO A 259 -17.74 -6.63 16.26
C PRO A 259 -16.46 -7.46 16.39
N ASP A 260 -15.44 -6.87 16.98
CA ASP A 260 -14.25 -7.61 17.41
C ASP A 260 -14.54 -8.23 18.79
N ASN A 261 -14.55 -9.56 18.86
CA ASN A 261 -14.75 -10.31 20.11
C ASN A 261 -13.43 -10.52 20.88
N SER A 262 -12.35 -9.84 20.49
CA SER A 262 -11.09 -9.88 21.23
C SER A 262 -11.23 -9.24 22.61
N ALA A 263 -10.39 -9.67 23.56
CA ALA A 263 -10.43 -9.22 24.95
C ALA A 263 -10.06 -7.74 25.15
N CYS A 264 -9.64 -7.04 24.10
CA CYS A 264 -9.09 -5.69 24.16
C CYS A 264 -9.99 -4.62 23.53
N ALA A 265 -11.17 -4.99 23.03
CA ALA A 265 -12.14 -4.04 22.49
C ALA A 265 -13.34 -3.90 23.43
N TYR A 266 -13.71 -2.66 23.75
CA TYR A 266 -14.98 -2.41 24.45
C TYR A 266 -16.11 -2.38 23.41
N GLY A 267 -16.96 -3.41 23.45
CA GLY A 267 -18.14 -3.45 22.60
C GLY A 267 -19.14 -2.38 23.01
N LEU A 268 -19.19 -1.25 22.27
CA LEU A 268 -20.37 -0.41 22.27
C LEU A 268 -21.49 -1.21 21.61
N GLN A 269 -22.25 -1.96 22.41
CA GLN A 269 -23.56 -2.43 22.00
C GLN A 269 -24.41 -1.19 21.74
N LEU A 270 -24.45 -0.72 20.50
CA LEU A 270 -25.50 0.17 20.02
C LEU A 270 -26.81 -0.62 20.06
N SER A 271 -27.36 -0.76 21.27
CA SER A 271 -28.68 -1.33 21.47
C SER A 271 -29.70 -0.37 20.87
N ASN A 272 -30.41 -0.80 19.84
CA ASN A 272 -31.58 -0.13 19.28
C ASN A 272 -32.78 -0.23 20.25
N ASN A 273 -32.59 0.02 21.54
CA ASN A 273 -33.64 0.05 22.53
C ASN A 273 -33.69 1.43 23.17
N LEU A 274 -34.47 2.33 22.56
CA LEU A 274 -35.14 3.40 23.30
C LEU A 274 -36.16 2.74 24.25
N GLY A 275 -35.69 2.30 25.42
CA GLY A 275 -36.52 1.58 26.39
C GLY A 275 -35.91 1.51 27.78
N ALA A 276 -36.31 2.47 28.62
CA ALA A 276 -36.19 2.56 30.09
C ALA A 276 -34.78 2.53 30.74
N PRO A 277 -34.53 3.37 31.76
CA PRO A 277 -33.23 3.45 32.40
C PRO A 277 -33.00 2.20 33.24
N LYS A 278 -31.98 1.41 32.89
CA LYS A 278 -31.43 0.39 33.79
C LYS A 278 -30.42 1.08 34.71
N SER A 279 -30.61 0.84 36.00
CA SER A 279 -29.85 1.38 37.14
C SER A 279 -28.34 1.44 36.89
N ASP A 280 -27.75 2.60 37.18
CA ASP A 280 -26.32 2.88 37.09
C ASP A 280 -25.46 1.88 37.89
N PRO A 281 -24.31 1.42 37.37
CA PRO A 281 -23.28 0.79 38.18
C PRO A 281 -22.58 1.85 39.05
N PRO A 282 -22.00 1.46 40.21
CA PRO A 282 -21.47 2.43 41.17
C PRO A 282 -20.28 3.20 40.57
N PHE A 283 -20.37 4.53 40.60
CA PHE A 283 -19.29 5.46 40.30
C PHE A 283 -18.06 5.15 41.18
N LEU A 284 -16.97 4.71 40.55
CA LEU A 284 -15.63 4.78 41.14
C LEU A 284 -15.17 6.25 41.09
N GLN A 285 -15.37 6.96 42.21
CA GLN A 285 -14.72 8.25 42.45
C GLN A 285 -13.20 8.03 42.60
N TYR A 286 -12.44 8.37 41.56
CA TYR A 286 -11.01 8.61 41.73
C TYR A 286 -10.82 9.98 42.39
N ARG A 287 -10.49 10.00 43.69
CA ARG A 287 -9.91 11.18 44.34
C ARG A 287 -8.53 11.41 43.74
N VAL A 288 -8.37 12.54 43.07
CA VAL A 288 -7.05 13.13 42.80
C VAL A 288 -6.59 13.77 44.11
N HIS A 289 -5.52 13.22 44.70
CA HIS A 289 -4.76 13.92 45.73
C HIS A 289 -3.71 14.77 45.00
N TYR A 290 -3.74 16.08 45.26
CA TYR A 290 -2.74 17.06 44.85
C TYR A 290 -1.36 16.73 45.45
#